data_AF-A0A940UUQ7-F1
#
_entry.id   AF-A0A940UUQ7-F1
#
_cell.length_a   1.000
_cell.length_b   1.000
_cell.length_c   1.000
_cell.angle_alpha   90.00
_cell.angle_beta   90.00
_cell.angle_gamma   90.00
#
_symmetry.space_group_name_H-M   'P 1'
#
loop_
_entity.id
_entity.type
_entity.pdbx_description
1 polymer ?
#
loop_
_entity_poly.entity_id
_entity_poly.type
_entity_poly.pdbx_seq_one_letter_code
_entity_poly.pdbx_strand_id
1 'polypeptide(L)'
;VPGKKYRSFDLMTGTMVESANDAAYALATYIAGSEATFARIMTERARDLGATDTNFENASGLPSDNQYTSPYDLALIFRQALTSERFIGLVQTRYFTFEDSARKIRYKNHNRLLFCFEPAIGGKTGYTRAARHCYVGAFEKNGKVYILAMLGSRSLWKDSVQILRTVYDEVPTEEQLRMAKASTVSYSSVYTAAPKKKPAHAKKVVKRHTGKTHKKLAKK
;
A
#
# COMPACT_ATOMS: atom_id res chain seq x y z
N VAL A 1 10.67 5.31 -5.23
CA VAL A 1 11.87 6.19 -5.39
C VAL A 1 12.15 6.32 -6.88
N PRO A 2 12.26 7.55 -7.43
CA PRO A 2 12.57 7.77 -8.84
C PRO A 2 13.81 6.99 -9.29
N GLY A 3 13.77 6.39 -10.48
CA GLY A 3 14.88 5.61 -11.05
C GLY A 3 15.10 4.21 -10.44
N LYS A 4 14.44 3.88 -9.32
CA LYS A 4 14.53 2.54 -8.71
C LYS A 4 13.58 1.56 -9.41
N LYS A 5 14.05 0.33 -9.63
CA LYS A 5 13.24 -0.78 -10.15
C LYS A 5 12.60 -1.56 -9.02
N TYR A 6 11.33 -1.91 -9.19
CA TYR A 6 10.56 -2.71 -8.25
C TYR A 6 9.90 -3.87 -9.00
N ARG A 7 9.67 -5.00 -8.33
CA ARG A 7 8.90 -6.08 -8.93
C ARG A 7 7.43 -5.64 -9.01
N SER A 8 6.79 -5.90 -10.15
CA SER A 8 5.36 -5.58 -10.33
C SER A 8 4.49 -6.20 -9.24
N PHE A 9 4.79 -7.44 -8.85
CA PHE A 9 4.08 -8.13 -7.77
C PHE A 9 4.16 -7.40 -6.43
N ASP A 10 5.31 -6.81 -6.08
CA ASP A 10 5.45 -6.05 -4.84
C ASP A 10 4.58 -4.78 -4.87
N LEU A 11 4.54 -4.09 -6.02
CA LEU A 11 3.71 -2.90 -6.20
C LEU A 11 2.22 -3.25 -6.16
N MET A 12 1.81 -4.33 -6.82
CA MET A 12 0.42 -4.80 -6.78
C MET A 12 0.01 -5.21 -5.36
N THR A 13 0.88 -5.95 -4.66
CA THR A 13 0.61 -6.36 -3.27
C THR A 13 0.56 -5.16 -2.33
N GLY A 14 1.49 -4.20 -2.46
CA GLY A 14 1.46 -2.96 -1.69
C GLY A 14 0.19 -2.12 -1.95
N THR A 15 -0.27 -2.07 -3.21
CA THR A 15 -1.54 -1.41 -3.57
C THR A 15 -2.73 -2.06 -2.88
N MET A 16 -2.79 -3.40 -2.83
CA MET A 16 -3.92 -4.11 -2.23
C MET A 16 -3.88 -4.13 -0.70
N VAL A 17 -2.70 -4.32 -0.09
CA VAL A 17 -2.52 -4.49 1.36
C VAL A 17 -2.49 -3.16 2.09
N GLU A 18 -1.71 -2.20 1.60
CA GLU A 18 -1.44 -0.91 2.27
C GLU A 18 -2.14 0.27 1.58
N SER A 19 -2.85 0.05 0.46
CA SER A 19 -3.43 1.13 -0.33
C SER A 19 -2.38 2.14 -0.82
N ALA A 20 -1.21 1.64 -1.22
CA ALA A 20 -0.07 2.47 -1.60
C ALA A 20 -0.31 3.22 -2.93
N ASN A 21 -0.60 4.53 -2.85
CA ASN A 21 -0.89 5.37 -4.01
C ASN A 21 0.31 5.53 -4.95
N ASP A 22 1.53 5.56 -4.43
CA ASP A 22 2.76 5.65 -5.21
C ASP A 22 3.00 4.36 -6.03
N ALA A 23 2.68 3.20 -5.47
CA ALA A 23 2.70 1.93 -6.17
C ALA A 23 1.64 1.90 -7.29
N ALA A 24 0.42 2.37 -7.01
CA ALA A 24 -0.65 2.47 -8.01
C ALA A 24 -0.26 3.40 -9.17
N TYR A 25 0.28 4.59 -8.88
CA TYR A 25 0.79 5.53 -9.88
C TYR A 25 1.89 4.93 -10.75
N ALA A 26 2.86 4.24 -10.12
CA ALA A 26 3.96 3.61 -10.84
C ALA A 26 3.49 2.48 -11.78
N LEU A 27 2.55 1.66 -11.32
CA LEU A 27 1.92 0.62 -12.15
C LEU A 27 1.16 1.23 -13.32
N ALA A 28 0.34 2.25 -13.07
CA ALA A 28 -0.45 2.94 -14.09
C ALA A 28 0.44 3.55 -15.19
N THR A 29 1.49 4.28 -14.77
CA THR A 29 2.45 4.90 -15.69
C THR A 29 3.23 3.83 -16.48
N TYR A 30 3.59 2.72 -15.86
CA TYR A 30 4.27 1.62 -16.55
C TYR A 30 3.38 0.95 -17.61
N ILE A 31 2.09 0.77 -17.31
CA ILE A 31 1.14 0.10 -18.21
C ILE A 31 0.72 0.99 -19.37
N ALA A 32 0.41 2.27 -19.10
CA ALA A 32 -0.26 3.15 -20.07
C ALA A 32 0.55 4.38 -20.47
N GLY A 33 1.80 4.51 -19.99
CA GLY A 33 2.68 5.66 -20.24
C GLY A 33 2.34 6.90 -19.39
N SER A 34 1.11 7.03 -18.90
CA SER A 34 0.69 8.07 -17.95
C SER A 34 -0.47 7.60 -17.09
N GLU A 35 -0.64 8.19 -15.90
CA GLU A 35 -1.79 7.91 -15.03
C GLU A 35 -3.12 8.33 -15.68
N ALA A 36 -3.16 9.46 -16.38
CA ALA A 36 -4.37 9.92 -17.07
C ALA A 36 -4.81 8.94 -18.17
N THR A 37 -3.86 8.42 -18.96
CA THR A 37 -4.17 7.39 -19.97
C THR A 37 -4.67 6.11 -19.30
N PHE A 38 -4.06 5.71 -18.18
CA PHE A 38 -4.50 4.54 -17.43
C PHE A 38 -5.93 4.71 -16.89
N ALA A 39 -6.26 5.89 -16.33
CA ALA A 39 -7.60 6.19 -15.81
C ALA A 39 -8.67 6.14 -16.91
N ARG A 40 -8.36 6.60 -18.14
CA ARG A 40 -9.24 6.42 -19.30
C ARG A 40 -9.47 4.94 -19.62
N ILE A 41 -8.40 4.13 -19.64
CA ILE A 41 -8.49 2.68 -19.88
C ILE A 41 -9.31 2.00 -18.78
N MET A 42 -9.12 2.36 -17.51
CA MET A 42 -9.91 1.85 -16.39
C MET A 42 -11.40 2.17 -16.57
N THR A 43 -11.72 3.39 -16.99
CA THR A 43 -13.10 3.83 -17.20
C THR A 43 -13.76 3.10 -18.37
N GLU A 44 -13.06 2.97 -19.49
CA GLU A 44 -13.52 2.17 -20.64
C GLU A 44 -13.76 0.72 -20.21
N ARG A 45 -12.83 0.14 -19.45
CA ARG A 45 -12.98 -1.22 -18.94
C ARG A 45 -14.17 -1.36 -17.98
N ALA A 46 -14.47 -0.36 -17.15
CA ALA A 46 -15.65 -0.38 -16.30
C ALA A 46 -16.95 -0.40 -17.14
N ARG A 47 -17.02 0.43 -18.18
CA ARG A 47 -18.17 0.47 -19.09
C ARG A 47 -18.38 -0.87 -19.80
N ASP A 48 -17.30 -1.52 -20.25
CA ASP A 48 -17.38 -2.86 -20.86
C ASP A 48 -17.98 -3.93 -19.92
N LEU A 49 -17.86 -3.73 -18.60
CA LEU A 49 -18.41 -4.62 -17.58
C LEU A 49 -19.85 -4.26 -17.19
N GLY A 50 -20.42 -3.21 -17.79
CA GLY A 50 -21.73 -2.66 -17.45
C GLY A 50 -21.71 -1.72 -16.24
N ALA A 51 -20.54 -1.35 -15.72
CA ALA A 51 -20.39 -0.35 -14.67
C ALA A 51 -20.43 1.06 -15.28
N THR A 52 -21.62 1.50 -15.66
CA THR A 52 -21.85 2.75 -16.43
C THR A 52 -21.95 4.00 -15.56
N ASP A 53 -22.15 3.85 -14.25
CA ASP A 53 -22.18 4.93 -13.26
C ASP A 53 -20.79 5.14 -12.64
N THR A 54 -19.72 4.92 -13.42
CA THR A 54 -18.33 4.96 -12.97
C THR A 54 -17.45 5.79 -13.90
N ASN A 55 -16.63 6.66 -13.31
CA ASN A 55 -15.55 7.38 -13.97
C ASN A 55 -14.31 7.43 -13.06
N PHE A 56 -13.16 7.01 -13.60
CA PHE A 56 -11.86 7.09 -12.91
C PHE A 56 -11.04 8.24 -13.50
N GLU A 57 -10.40 9.03 -12.63
CA GLU A 57 -9.47 10.09 -13.03
C GLU A 57 -8.03 9.80 -12.63
N ASN A 58 -7.82 8.85 -11.72
CA ASN A 58 -6.51 8.39 -11.30
C ASN A 58 -6.53 6.90 -10.91
N ALA A 59 -5.34 6.33 -10.68
CA ALA A 59 -5.19 4.91 -10.38
C ALA A 59 -5.41 4.55 -8.90
N SER A 60 -5.49 5.56 -8.02
CA SER A 60 -5.37 5.37 -6.56
C SER A 60 -6.65 5.61 -5.77
N GLY A 61 -7.61 6.35 -6.34
CA GLY A 61 -8.81 6.78 -5.63
C GLY A 61 -8.63 8.10 -4.85
N LEU A 62 -7.52 8.82 -5.04
CA LEU A 62 -7.35 10.16 -4.49
C LEU A 62 -8.44 11.11 -5.03
N PRO A 63 -8.91 12.10 -4.23
CA PRO A 63 -10.00 12.99 -4.63
C PRO A 63 -9.71 13.69 -5.97
N SER A 64 -10.72 13.69 -6.84
CA SER A 64 -10.73 14.38 -8.12
C SER A 64 -12.18 14.70 -8.49
N ASP A 65 -12.41 15.81 -9.18
CA ASP A 65 -13.75 16.42 -9.31
C ASP A 65 -14.74 15.54 -10.07
N ASN A 66 -14.27 14.76 -11.05
CA ASN A 66 -15.11 13.90 -11.87
C ASN A 66 -14.84 12.41 -11.57
N GLN A 67 -14.28 12.06 -10.41
CA GLN A 67 -14.06 10.67 -10.02
C GLN A 67 -15.22 10.13 -9.18
N TYR A 68 -15.95 9.16 -9.70
CA TYR A 68 -17.14 8.59 -9.04
C TYR A 68 -17.39 7.13 -9.44
N THR A 69 -18.20 6.45 -8.63
CA THR A 69 -18.72 5.09 -8.89
C THR A 69 -20.01 4.89 -8.09
N SER A 70 -20.75 3.81 -8.35
CA SER A 70 -21.87 3.36 -7.53
C SER A 70 -21.48 2.08 -6.75
N PRO A 71 -22.17 1.74 -5.64
CA PRO A 71 -21.95 0.45 -4.96
C PRO A 71 -22.21 -0.74 -5.90
N TYR A 72 -23.18 -0.64 -6.80
CA TYR A 72 -23.51 -1.66 -7.78
C TYR A 72 -22.36 -1.88 -8.77
N ASP A 73 -21.85 -0.79 -9.36
CA ASP A 73 -20.73 -0.82 -10.29
C ASP A 73 -19.46 -1.38 -9.65
N LEU A 74 -19.18 -0.96 -8.42
CA LEU A 74 -18.03 -1.47 -7.67
C LEU A 74 -18.15 -2.99 -7.44
N ALA A 75 -19.36 -3.50 -7.21
CA ALA A 75 -19.61 -4.93 -7.11
C ALA A 75 -19.43 -5.65 -8.46
N LEU A 76 -19.84 -5.05 -9.60
CA LEU A 76 -19.58 -5.59 -10.94
C LEU A 76 -18.08 -5.71 -11.23
N ILE A 77 -17.32 -4.66 -10.94
CA ILE A 77 -15.86 -4.61 -11.12
C ILE A 77 -15.20 -5.69 -10.25
N PHE A 78 -15.58 -5.77 -8.98
CA PHE A 78 -15.00 -6.75 -8.07
C PHE A 78 -15.38 -8.19 -8.46
N ARG A 79 -16.61 -8.42 -8.92
CA ARG A 79 -17.06 -9.72 -9.48
C ARG A 79 -16.17 -10.15 -10.65
N GLN A 80 -15.87 -9.22 -11.57
CA GLN A 80 -14.96 -9.51 -12.67
C GLN A 80 -13.54 -9.80 -12.17
N ALA A 81 -13.05 -9.05 -11.20
CA ALA A 81 -11.71 -9.25 -10.66
C ALA A 81 -11.55 -10.63 -9.99
N LEU A 82 -12.60 -11.13 -9.33
CA LEU A 82 -12.64 -12.46 -8.71
C LEU A 82 -12.54 -13.62 -9.72
N THR A 83 -12.67 -13.40 -11.03
CA THR A 83 -12.40 -14.45 -12.02
C THR A 83 -10.90 -14.72 -12.20
N SER A 84 -10.03 -13.93 -11.56
CA SER A 84 -8.58 -14.09 -11.61
C SER A 84 -8.05 -14.67 -10.29
N GLU A 85 -7.50 -15.88 -10.34
CA GLU A 85 -6.84 -16.51 -9.17
C GLU A 85 -5.69 -15.64 -8.63
N ARG A 86 -4.99 -14.93 -9.50
CA ARG A 86 -3.93 -13.99 -9.10
C ARG A 86 -4.50 -12.83 -8.29
N PHE A 87 -5.65 -12.29 -8.68
CA PHE A 87 -6.31 -11.24 -7.92
C PHE A 87 -6.80 -11.75 -6.57
N ILE A 88 -7.42 -12.94 -6.53
CA ILE A 88 -7.83 -13.59 -5.29
C ILE A 88 -6.64 -13.71 -4.32
N GLY A 89 -5.49 -14.21 -4.79
CA GLY A 89 -4.28 -14.32 -3.97
C GLY A 89 -3.79 -12.97 -3.43
N LEU A 90 -3.91 -11.89 -4.21
CA LEU A 90 -3.56 -10.54 -3.75
C LEU A 90 -4.50 -10.06 -2.64
N VAL A 91 -5.82 -10.17 -2.81
CA VAL A 91 -6.79 -9.70 -1.80
C VAL A 91 -6.85 -10.57 -0.54
N GLN A 92 -6.40 -11.82 -0.63
CA GLN A 92 -6.23 -12.74 0.51
C GLN A 92 -4.96 -12.47 1.32
N THR A 93 -4.03 -11.66 0.80
CA THR A 93 -2.75 -11.40 1.48
C THR A 93 -2.97 -10.65 2.79
N ARG A 94 -2.80 -11.35 3.92
CA ARG A 94 -2.94 -10.78 5.28
C ARG A 94 -1.75 -9.91 5.68
N TYR A 95 -0.55 -10.34 5.34
CA TYR A 95 0.69 -9.62 5.62
C TYR A 95 1.58 -9.62 4.39
N PHE A 96 2.21 -8.49 4.12
CA PHE A 96 3.15 -8.34 3.01
C PHE A 96 4.47 -7.79 3.53
N THR A 97 5.57 -8.49 3.30
CA THR A 97 6.90 -7.99 3.62
C THR A 97 7.53 -7.44 2.35
N PHE A 98 7.67 -6.12 2.30
CA PHE A 98 8.46 -5.45 1.28
C PHE A 98 9.92 -5.43 1.71
N GLU A 99 10.80 -5.95 0.87
CA GLU A 99 12.24 -5.99 1.14
C GLU A 99 13.02 -5.53 -0.09
N ASP A 100 13.90 -4.57 0.12
CA ASP A 100 14.90 -4.14 -0.84
C ASP A 100 16.27 -4.02 -0.16
N SER A 101 17.31 -3.69 -0.94
CA SER A 101 18.69 -3.58 -0.43
C SER A 101 18.91 -2.58 0.71
N ALA A 102 17.94 -1.72 1.00
CA ALA A 102 18.02 -0.68 2.02
C ALA A 102 17.01 -0.87 3.17
N ARG A 103 15.90 -1.58 2.96
CA ARG A 103 14.81 -1.66 3.93
C ARG A 103 14.05 -2.98 3.84
N LYS A 104 13.62 -3.47 5.00
CA LYS A 104 12.65 -4.57 5.16
C LYS A 104 11.50 -4.09 6.03
N ILE A 105 10.30 -4.01 5.46
CA ILE A 105 9.10 -3.46 6.11
C ILE A 105 7.97 -4.48 5.96
N ARG A 106 7.28 -4.79 7.07
CA ARG A 106 6.10 -5.66 7.07
C ARG A 106 4.84 -4.82 7.18
N TYR A 107 4.00 -4.92 6.16
CA TYR A 107 2.68 -4.34 6.08
C TYR A 107 1.62 -5.35 6.49
N LYS A 108 0.52 -4.84 7.02
CA LYS A 108 -0.64 -5.62 7.42
C LYS A 108 -1.84 -5.11 6.64
N ASN A 109 -2.64 -6.02 6.11
CA ASN A 109 -3.82 -5.66 5.34
C ASN A 109 -4.81 -4.86 6.18
N HIS A 110 -5.34 -3.77 5.61
CA HIS A 110 -6.33 -2.92 6.26
C HIS A 110 -7.70 -3.60 6.42
N ASN A 111 -7.99 -4.64 5.64
CA ASN A 111 -9.26 -5.37 5.67
C ASN A 111 -9.37 -6.22 6.94
N ARG A 112 -10.10 -5.72 7.95
CA ARG A 112 -10.24 -6.42 9.24
C ARG A 112 -11.00 -7.73 9.14
N LEU A 113 -11.99 -7.81 8.26
CA LEU A 113 -12.80 -9.03 8.08
C LEU A 113 -11.94 -10.21 7.62
N LEU A 114 -10.86 -9.98 6.87
CA LEU A 114 -9.91 -11.02 6.47
C LEU A 114 -9.22 -11.74 7.65
N PHE A 115 -9.18 -11.12 8.83
CA PHE A 115 -8.51 -11.66 10.02
C PHE A 115 -9.48 -12.27 11.04
N CYS A 116 -10.76 -11.91 10.99
CA CYS A 116 -11.72 -12.27 12.03
C CYS A 116 -13.03 -12.85 11.50
N PHE A 117 -13.16 -12.98 10.18
CA PHE A 117 -14.32 -13.58 9.55
C PHE A 117 -13.86 -14.63 8.55
N GLU A 118 -14.00 -15.90 8.93
CA GLU A 118 -13.55 -17.04 8.13
C GLU A 118 -14.13 -17.04 6.71
N PRO A 119 -15.43 -16.73 6.50
CA PRO A 119 -16.01 -16.65 5.16
C PRO A 119 -15.39 -15.62 4.22
N ALA A 120 -14.58 -14.68 4.72
CA ALA A 120 -13.99 -13.63 3.91
C ALA A 120 -12.97 -14.16 2.91
N ILE A 121 -13.29 -14.04 1.62
CA ILE A 121 -12.36 -14.32 0.51
C ILE A 121 -11.35 -13.19 0.41
N GLY A 122 -11.76 -11.94 0.56
CA GLY A 122 -10.89 -10.78 0.42
C GLY A 122 -11.68 -9.50 0.23
N GLY A 123 -10.98 -8.38 0.07
CA GLY A 123 -11.63 -7.09 -0.12
C GLY A 123 -10.65 -5.94 -0.13
N LYS A 124 -11.19 -4.73 -0.38
CA LYS A 124 -10.44 -3.48 -0.38
C LYS A 124 -11.20 -2.40 0.35
N THR A 125 -10.49 -1.72 1.25
CA THR A 125 -10.96 -0.52 1.98
C THR A 125 -10.57 0.75 1.22
N GLY A 126 -11.31 1.83 1.42
CA GLY A 126 -10.98 3.17 0.96
C GLY A 126 -11.43 4.23 1.96
N TYR A 127 -10.68 5.32 2.05
CA TYR A 127 -11.09 6.48 2.84
C TYR A 127 -10.51 7.78 2.28
N THR A 128 -11.38 8.77 2.09
CA THR A 128 -10.99 10.17 1.96
C THR A 128 -11.94 11.02 2.81
N ARG A 129 -11.60 12.29 3.05
CA ARG A 129 -12.51 13.20 3.76
C ARG A 129 -13.84 13.38 3.02
N ALA A 130 -13.79 13.44 1.69
CA ALA A 130 -14.96 13.61 0.82
C ALA A 130 -15.80 12.32 0.72
N ALA A 131 -15.15 11.18 0.45
CA ALA A 131 -15.84 9.91 0.20
C ALA A 131 -16.27 9.17 1.49
N ARG A 132 -15.74 9.56 2.65
CA ARG A 132 -15.83 8.77 3.90
C ARG A 132 -15.31 7.36 3.67
N HIS A 133 -15.77 6.37 4.45
CA HIS A 133 -15.33 5.00 4.27
C HIS A 133 -16.06 4.33 3.11
N CYS A 134 -15.27 3.76 2.20
CA CYS A 134 -15.74 2.91 1.13
C CYS A 134 -15.15 1.50 1.30
N TYR A 135 -15.86 0.49 0.81
CA TYR A 135 -15.43 -0.89 0.89
C TYR A 135 -16.06 -1.74 -0.20
N VAL A 136 -15.28 -2.71 -0.68
CA VAL A 136 -15.80 -3.85 -1.41
C VAL A 136 -15.12 -5.12 -0.90
N GLY A 137 -15.89 -6.17 -0.66
CA GLY A 137 -15.38 -7.45 -0.18
C GLY A 137 -16.22 -8.61 -0.67
N ALA A 138 -15.59 -9.78 -0.77
CA ALA A 138 -16.24 -11.02 -1.16
C ALA A 138 -16.19 -12.04 -0.02
N PHE A 139 -17.27 -12.79 0.09
CA PHE A 139 -17.51 -13.75 1.17
C PHE A 139 -18.14 -15.01 0.58
N GLU A 140 -17.73 -16.17 1.05
CA GLU A 140 -18.26 -17.47 0.62
C GLU A 140 -19.37 -17.93 1.58
N LYS A 141 -20.46 -18.53 1.09
CA LYS A 141 -21.41 -19.31 1.89
C LYS A 141 -22.06 -20.39 1.03
N ASN A 142 -21.89 -21.66 1.42
CA ASN A 142 -22.54 -22.82 0.81
C ASN A 142 -22.32 -22.94 -0.71
N GLY A 143 -21.07 -22.78 -1.16
CA GLY A 143 -20.67 -22.82 -2.56
C GLY A 143 -21.03 -21.56 -3.37
N LYS A 144 -21.50 -20.49 -2.72
CA LYS A 144 -21.87 -19.22 -3.37
C LYS A 144 -20.98 -18.09 -2.88
N VAL A 145 -20.63 -17.19 -3.78
CA VAL A 145 -19.88 -15.97 -3.45
C VAL A 145 -20.82 -14.78 -3.38
N TYR A 146 -20.80 -14.08 -2.26
CA TYR A 146 -21.52 -12.83 -2.00
C TYR A 146 -20.54 -11.67 -2.02
N ILE A 147 -20.92 -10.56 -2.66
CA ILE A 147 -20.13 -9.34 -2.70
C ILE A 147 -20.86 -8.25 -1.92
N LEU A 148 -20.18 -7.66 -0.94
CA LEU A 148 -20.63 -6.47 -0.24
C LEU A 148 -19.86 -5.28 -0.80
N ALA A 149 -20.58 -4.29 -1.32
CA ALA A 149 -20.02 -3.01 -1.76
C ALA A 149 -20.74 -1.86 -1.03
N MET A 150 -19.98 -0.88 -0.55
CA MET A 150 -20.47 0.20 0.29
C MET A 150 -19.66 1.47 0.05
N LEU A 151 -20.33 2.61 -0.02
CA LEU A 151 -19.72 3.94 -0.12
C LEU A 151 -20.26 4.84 1.00
N GLY A 152 -19.47 5.81 1.46
CA GLY A 152 -19.98 6.87 2.35
C GLY A 152 -20.19 6.47 3.82
N SER A 153 -19.69 5.33 4.28
CA SER A 153 -19.92 4.86 5.65
C SER A 153 -19.20 5.70 6.70
N ARG A 154 -19.88 5.93 7.83
CA ARG A 154 -19.31 6.56 9.03
C ARG A 154 -18.70 5.54 9.99
N SER A 155 -19.10 4.27 9.90
CA SER A 155 -18.65 3.20 10.78
C SER A 155 -18.46 1.90 10.01
N LEU A 156 -17.45 1.88 9.13
CA LEU A 156 -17.26 0.86 8.10
C LEU A 156 -17.52 -0.57 8.59
N TRP A 157 -16.87 -0.97 9.69
CA TRP A 157 -16.90 -2.36 10.16
C TRP A 157 -18.23 -2.71 10.83
N LYS A 158 -18.83 -1.76 11.55
CA LYS A 158 -20.16 -1.95 12.16
C LYS A 158 -21.22 -2.10 11.06
N ASP A 159 -21.20 -1.21 10.07
CA ASP A 159 -22.15 -1.22 8.95
C ASP A 159 -21.96 -2.50 8.12
N SER A 160 -20.71 -2.92 7.87
CA SER A 160 -20.41 -4.18 7.18
C SER A 160 -20.98 -5.39 7.92
N VAL A 161 -20.76 -5.48 9.23
CA VAL A 161 -21.30 -6.57 10.05
C VAL A 161 -22.83 -6.57 10.05
N GLN A 162 -23.46 -5.41 10.15
CA GLN A 162 -24.92 -5.30 10.11
C GLN A 162 -25.50 -5.84 8.80
N ILE A 163 -24.87 -5.56 7.65
CA ILE A 163 -25.30 -6.09 6.35
C ILE A 163 -25.01 -7.60 6.29
N LEU A 164 -23.82 -8.05 6.70
CA LEU A 164 -23.45 -9.46 6.64
C LEU A 164 -24.37 -10.36 7.47
N ARG A 165 -24.95 -9.86 8.58
CA ARG A 165 -25.96 -10.59 9.37
C ARG A 165 -27.21 -11.00 8.57
N THR A 166 -27.48 -10.36 7.44
CA THR A 166 -28.61 -10.74 6.57
C THR A 166 -28.32 -12.01 5.77
N VAL A 167 -27.04 -12.38 5.62
CA VAL A 167 -26.57 -13.53 4.83
C VAL A 167 -25.94 -14.60 5.72
N TYR A 168 -25.30 -14.21 6.82
CA TYR A 168 -24.51 -15.09 7.68
C TYR A 168 -25.08 -15.18 9.10
N ASP A 169 -25.16 -16.40 9.62
CA ASP A 169 -25.70 -16.69 10.94
C ASP A 169 -24.74 -16.25 12.05
N GLU A 170 -23.44 -16.43 11.81
CA GLU A 170 -22.36 -15.94 12.66
C GLU A 170 -21.60 -14.81 11.94
N VAL A 171 -21.28 -13.76 12.68
CA VAL A 171 -20.50 -12.62 12.19
C VAL A 171 -19.53 -12.14 13.28
N PRO A 172 -18.46 -11.42 12.94
CA PRO A 172 -17.48 -10.98 13.92
C PRO A 172 -18.09 -10.06 14.97
N THR A 173 -17.63 -10.22 16.21
CA THR A 173 -17.93 -9.30 17.31
C THR A 173 -17.11 -8.01 17.18
N GLU A 174 -17.55 -6.95 17.85
CA GLU A 174 -16.80 -5.69 17.95
C GLU A 174 -15.38 -5.91 18.52
N GLU A 175 -15.24 -6.84 19.47
CA GLU A 175 -13.95 -7.18 20.05
C GLU A 175 -13.02 -7.86 19.02
N GLN A 176 -13.54 -8.81 18.24
CA GLN A 176 -12.79 -9.45 17.16
C GLN A 176 -12.35 -8.42 16.10
N LEU A 177 -13.24 -7.48 15.74
CA LEU A 177 -12.91 -6.37 14.83
C LEU A 177 -11.87 -5.41 15.41
N ARG A 178 -11.89 -5.16 16.73
CA ARG A 178 -10.89 -4.33 17.41
C ARG A 178 -9.53 -5.00 17.41
N MET A 179 -9.47 -6.29 17.73
CA MET A 179 -8.24 -7.08 17.72
C MET A 179 -7.67 -7.24 16.31
N ALA A 180 -8.52 -7.41 15.30
CA ALA A 180 -8.14 -7.43 13.89
C ALA A 180 -7.50 -6.11 13.42
N LYS A 181 -7.71 -4.97 14.12
CA LYS A 181 -6.95 -3.73 13.86
C LYS A 181 -5.55 -3.78 14.47
N ALA A 182 -5.44 -4.22 15.72
CA ALA A 182 -4.31 -3.95 16.61
C ALA A 182 -2.98 -4.68 16.28
N SER A 183 -3.01 -5.80 15.55
CA SER A 183 -1.79 -6.63 15.32
C SER A 183 -0.75 -6.09 14.32
N THR A 184 -0.52 -4.77 14.28
CA THR A 184 0.55 -4.19 13.44
C THR A 184 1.90 -4.41 14.10
N VAL A 185 2.79 -5.19 13.46
CA VAL A 185 4.18 -5.34 13.89
C VAL A 185 5.03 -4.32 13.12
N SER A 186 5.42 -3.24 13.79
CA SER A 186 6.44 -2.32 13.28
C SER A 186 7.83 -2.84 13.66
N TYR A 187 8.63 -3.25 12.67
CA TYR A 187 10.08 -3.33 12.85
C TYR A 187 10.67 -1.97 12.50
N SER A 188 11.38 -1.36 13.45
CA SER A 188 12.27 -0.23 13.15
C SER A 188 13.38 -0.74 12.22
N SER A 189 13.64 0.01 11.14
CA SER A 189 14.72 -0.30 10.22
C SER A 189 16.06 -0.23 10.95
N VAL A 190 16.68 -1.37 11.24
CA VAL A 190 18.09 -1.42 11.62
C VAL A 190 18.92 -1.46 10.34
N TYR A 191 19.07 -0.30 9.71
CA TYR A 191 20.31 0.00 9.00
C TYR A 191 20.97 1.16 9.74
N THR A 192 21.77 0.82 10.75
CA THR A 192 22.85 1.70 11.15
C THR A 192 23.72 1.85 9.90
N ALA A 193 23.83 3.08 9.40
CA ALA A 193 24.85 3.39 8.41
C ALA A 193 26.17 2.81 8.91
N ALA A 194 26.84 1.98 8.11
CA ALA A 194 28.16 1.47 8.45
C ALA A 194 29.02 2.67 8.87
N PRO A 195 29.72 2.64 10.02
CA PRO A 195 30.47 3.78 10.49
C PRO A 195 31.46 4.15 9.38
N LYS A 196 31.39 5.39 8.89
CA LYS A 196 32.38 5.92 7.96
C LYS A 196 33.74 5.72 8.62
N LYS A 197 34.57 4.84 8.06
CA LYS A 197 35.98 4.71 8.47
C LYS A 197 36.57 6.12 8.36
N LYS A 198 36.94 6.72 9.50
CA LYS A 198 37.73 7.95 9.51
C LYS A 198 38.99 7.69 8.67
N PRO A 199 39.39 8.61 7.78
CA PRO A 199 40.67 8.45 7.10
C PRO A 199 41.76 8.36 8.17
N ALA A 200 42.62 7.35 8.05
CA ALA A 200 43.75 7.16 8.94
C ALA A 200 44.60 8.44 8.91
N HIS A 201 44.84 9.04 10.09
CA HIS A 201 45.79 10.14 10.19
C HIS A 201 47.15 9.65 9.72
N ALA A 202 47.63 10.23 8.61
CA ALA A 202 49.00 10.07 8.16
C ALA A 202 49.93 10.52 9.31
N LYS A 203 50.77 9.61 9.80
CA LYS A 203 51.83 9.93 10.75
C LYS A 203 52.73 10.99 10.11
N LYS A 204 52.80 12.18 10.71
CA LYS A 204 53.81 13.20 10.35
C LYS A 204 55.19 12.61 10.59
N VAL A 205 55.93 12.37 9.52
CA VAL A 205 57.36 12.09 9.55
C VAL A 205 58.07 13.36 9.99
N VAL A 206 58.62 13.36 11.20
CA VAL A 206 59.48 14.44 11.69
C VAL A 206 60.82 14.33 10.96
N LYS A 207 61.03 15.16 9.93
CA LYS A 207 62.37 15.39 9.36
C LYS A 207 63.15 16.30 10.32
N ARG A 208 64.13 15.73 11.04
CA ARG A 208 65.20 16.51 11.69
C ARG A 208 66.00 17.24 10.60
N HIS A 209 66.00 18.56 10.63
CA HIS A 209 66.94 19.38 9.87
C HIS A 209 67.99 19.93 10.84
N THR A 210 69.20 19.38 10.74
CA THR A 210 70.43 19.94 11.27
C THR A 210 70.92 21.00 10.28
N GLY A 211 71.08 22.25 10.74
CA GLY A 211 71.43 23.35 9.83
C GLY A 211 71.88 24.62 10.54
N LYS A 212 73.12 24.59 11.01
CA LYS A 212 74.13 25.68 11.09
C LYS A 212 73.68 27.12 11.42
N THR A 213 74.19 27.54 12.57
CA THR A 213 74.56 28.90 13.01
C THR A 213 75.25 29.73 11.92
N HIS A 214 74.81 30.98 11.71
CA HIS A 214 75.69 32.12 11.43
C HIS A 214 75.05 33.46 11.86
N LYS A 215 75.79 34.14 12.75
CA LYS A 215 75.85 35.56 13.13
C LYS A 215 75.00 36.58 12.34
N LYS A 216 74.37 37.50 13.09
CA LYS A 216 74.54 38.95 12.88
C LYS A 216 74.29 39.77 14.16
N LEU A 217 75.21 40.72 14.38
CA LEU A 217 75.30 41.74 15.42
C LEU A 217 74.07 42.66 15.50
N ALA A 218 73.71 43.17 16.70
CA ALA A 218 74.08 44.51 17.20
C ALA A 218 73.14 45.06 18.31
N LYS A 219 73.76 45.83 19.24
CA LYS A 219 73.21 46.77 20.26
C LYS A 219 72.67 46.09 21.54
N LYS A 220 73.14 46.39 22.75
CA LYS A 220 73.80 47.57 23.36
C LYS A 220 74.89 47.10 24.33
#